data_AF-A0A2W0BGW8-F1
#
_entry.id   AF-A0A2W0BGW8-F1
#
_cell.length_a   1.000
_cell.length_b   1.000
_cell.length_c   1.000
_cell.angle_alpha   90.00
_cell.angle_beta   90.00
_cell.angle_gamma   90.00
#
_symmetry.space_group_name_H-M   'P 1'
#
loop_
_entity.id
_entity.type
_entity.pdbx_description
1 polymer ?
#
loop_
_entity_poly.entity_id
_entity_poly.type
_entity_poly.pdbx_seq_one_letter_code
_entity_poly.pdbx_strand_id
1 'polypeptide(L)'
;MNYRDVTAMLGAGWAAFRLGRYREALEYFKGASALHDDPSTSQMIDLMSSVIKLNPFDSSISATERRHRLVLAMGIADKRLKSCADSHDVDLDTVAGDPLQLAHSQWAYLNRQIRGTYNNSALVPLLAPVASLVTSIEQKSGCGAPTAEDQAMLRIYQGGGELQR
;
A
#
# COMPACT_ATOMS: atom_id res chain seq x y z
N MET A 1 -26.06 -14.14 -20.77
CA MET A 1 -24.88 -13.32 -20.42
C MET A 1 -25.09 -11.94 -21.04
N ASN A 2 -25.31 -10.88 -20.25
CA ASN A 2 -25.55 -9.53 -20.77
C ASN A 2 -24.25 -8.72 -20.75
N TYR A 3 -23.56 -8.65 -21.88
CA TYR A 3 -22.26 -7.98 -22.00
C TYR A 3 -22.32 -6.46 -21.72
N ARG A 4 -23.49 -5.85 -21.88
CA ARG A 4 -23.70 -4.42 -21.56
C ARG A 4 -23.63 -4.17 -20.05
N ASP A 5 -24.14 -5.10 -19.24
CA ASP A 5 -24.10 -4.99 -17.78
C ASP A 5 -22.66 -5.14 -17.28
N VAL A 6 -21.89 -6.09 -17.85
CA VAL A 6 -20.46 -6.25 -17.54
C VAL A 6 -19.68 -4.97 -17.85
N THR A 7 -19.88 -4.40 -19.05
CA THR A 7 -19.17 -3.18 -19.47
C THR A 7 -19.51 -1.99 -18.57
N ALA A 8 -20.78 -1.83 -18.20
CA ALA A 8 -21.21 -0.77 -17.30
C ALA A 8 -20.60 -0.91 -15.90
N MET A 9 -20.58 -2.13 -15.35
CA MET A 9 -19.98 -2.42 -14.04
C MET A 9 -18.47 -2.15 -14.05
N LEU A 10 -17.75 -2.58 -15.09
CA LEU A 10 -16.32 -2.28 -15.24
C LEU A 10 -16.08 -0.78 -15.31
N GLY A 11 -16.86 -0.04 -16.10
CA GLY A 11 -16.77 1.42 -16.19
C GLY A 11 -16.94 2.11 -14.84
N ALA A 12 -17.94 1.68 -14.06
CA ALA A 12 -18.18 2.18 -12.70
C ALA A 12 -17.04 1.82 -11.74
N GLY A 13 -16.54 0.58 -11.77
CA GLY A 13 -15.41 0.13 -10.96
C GLY A 13 -14.14 0.94 -11.23
N TRP A 14 -13.82 1.20 -12.49
CA TRP A 14 -12.70 2.06 -12.88
C TRP A 14 -12.86 3.51 -12.42
N ALA A 15 -14.07 4.06 -12.50
CA ALA A 15 -14.34 5.41 -12.01
C ALA A 15 -14.18 5.51 -10.49
N ALA A 16 -14.78 4.59 -9.74
CA ALA A 16 -14.66 4.51 -8.28
C ALA A 16 -13.19 4.32 -7.84
N PHE A 17 -12.43 3.47 -8.54
CA PHE A 17 -11.01 3.27 -8.29
C PHE A 17 -10.21 4.57 -8.45
N ARG A 18 -10.41 5.31 -9.54
CA ARG A 18 -9.73 6.60 -9.78
C ARG A 18 -10.09 7.67 -8.74
N LEU A 19 -11.28 7.59 -8.16
CA LEU A 19 -11.74 8.48 -7.09
C LEU A 19 -11.27 8.04 -5.69
N GLY A 20 -10.44 6.99 -5.58
CA GLY A 20 -9.98 6.45 -4.30
C GLY A 20 -11.06 5.70 -3.49
N ARG A 21 -12.22 5.42 -4.10
CA ARG A 21 -13.35 4.73 -3.47
C ARG A 21 -13.19 3.22 -3.56
N TYR A 22 -12.16 2.70 -2.91
CA TYR A 22 -11.71 1.31 -3.11
C TYR A 22 -12.75 0.25 -2.72
N ARG A 23 -13.57 0.48 -1.69
CA ARG A 23 -14.67 -0.42 -1.31
C ARG A 23 -15.74 -0.48 -2.40
N GLU A 24 -16.17 0.67 -2.90
CA GLU A 24 -17.17 0.77 -3.99
C GLU A 24 -16.62 0.15 -5.29
N ALA A 25 -15.36 0.43 -5.62
CA ALA A 25 -14.69 -0.17 -6.78
C ALA A 25 -14.64 -1.71 -6.68
N LEU A 26 -14.32 -2.25 -5.51
CA LEU A 26 -14.28 -3.70 -5.28
C LEU A 26 -15.64 -4.37 -5.54
N GLU A 27 -16.74 -3.77 -5.09
CA GLU A 27 -18.08 -4.30 -5.31
C GLU A 27 -18.44 -4.32 -6.80
N TYR A 28 -18.11 -3.25 -7.55
CA TYR A 28 -18.33 -3.21 -9.00
C TYR A 28 -17.50 -4.27 -9.75
N PHE A 29 -16.21 -4.45 -9.40
CA PHE A 29 -15.38 -5.46 -10.04
C PHE A 29 -15.83 -6.89 -9.72
N LYS A 30 -16.24 -7.17 -8.47
CA LYS A 30 -16.83 -8.47 -8.11
C LYS A 30 -18.11 -8.76 -8.88
N GLY A 31 -18.97 -7.76 -9.03
CA GLY A 31 -20.20 -7.88 -9.82
C GLY A 31 -19.91 -8.18 -11.29
N ALA A 32 -18.92 -7.52 -11.89
CA ALA A 32 -18.47 -7.81 -13.26
C ALA A 32 -17.89 -9.22 -13.39
N SER A 33 -17.02 -9.63 -12.46
CA SER A 33 -16.38 -10.96 -12.43
C SER A 33 -17.39 -12.10 -12.28
N ALA A 34 -18.46 -11.89 -11.50
CA ALA A 34 -19.55 -12.86 -11.37
C ALA A 34 -20.31 -13.11 -12.69
N LEU A 35 -20.28 -12.15 -13.61
CA LEU A 35 -20.93 -12.22 -14.92
C LEU A 35 -19.98 -12.66 -16.04
N HIS A 36 -18.69 -12.38 -15.92
CA HIS A 36 -17.65 -12.74 -16.88
C HIS A 36 -16.28 -12.80 -16.19
N ASP A 37 -15.61 -13.94 -16.28
CA ASP A 37 -14.26 -14.09 -15.76
C ASP A 37 -13.25 -13.49 -16.73
N ASP A 38 -12.56 -12.45 -16.27
CA ASP A 38 -11.54 -11.71 -17.02
C ASP A 38 -10.32 -11.50 -16.11
N PRO A 39 -9.10 -11.90 -16.54
CA PRO A 39 -7.90 -11.80 -15.72
C PRO A 39 -7.60 -10.38 -15.22
N SER A 40 -7.92 -9.34 -15.99
CA SER A 40 -7.68 -7.95 -15.59
C SER A 40 -8.63 -7.53 -14.46
N THR A 41 -9.88 -8.01 -14.49
CA THR A 41 -10.87 -7.78 -13.43
C THR A 41 -10.45 -8.46 -12.13
N SER A 42 -9.96 -9.70 -12.21
CA SER A 42 -9.46 -10.45 -11.04
C SER A 42 -8.24 -9.75 -10.41
N GLN A 43 -7.29 -9.26 -11.21
CA GLN A 43 -6.16 -8.46 -10.72
C GLN A 43 -6.62 -7.19 -9.98
N MET A 44 -7.66 -6.52 -10.48
CA MET A 44 -8.22 -5.34 -9.81
C MET A 44 -8.90 -5.69 -8.49
N ILE A 45 -9.61 -6.83 -8.41
CA ILE A 45 -10.20 -7.32 -7.16
C ILE A 45 -9.11 -7.55 -6.10
N ASP A 46 -8.00 -8.20 -6.49
CA ASP A 46 -6.87 -8.48 -5.60
C ASP A 46 -6.18 -7.20 -5.13
N LEU A 47 -5.95 -6.25 -6.04
CA LEU A 47 -5.40 -4.94 -5.71
C LEU A 47 -6.31 -4.19 -4.73
N MET A 48 -7.62 -4.13 -4.99
CA MET A 48 -8.56 -3.40 -4.14
C MET A 48 -8.68 -4.02 -2.75
N SER A 49 -8.73 -5.35 -2.70
CA SER A 49 -8.76 -6.10 -1.44
C SER A 49 -7.49 -5.84 -0.62
N SER A 50 -6.33 -5.82 -1.27
CA SER A 50 -5.05 -5.50 -0.63
C SER A 50 -5.04 -4.06 -0.10
N VAL A 51 -5.49 -3.09 -0.89
CA VAL A 51 -5.58 -1.68 -0.48
C VAL A 51 -6.46 -1.54 0.78
N ILE A 52 -7.66 -2.14 0.78
CA ILE A 52 -8.59 -2.06 1.91
C ILE A 52 -8.02 -2.72 3.16
N LYS A 53 -7.39 -3.90 3.00
CA LYS A 53 -6.82 -4.68 4.10
C LYS A 53 -5.60 -4.00 4.73
N LEU A 54 -4.75 -3.39 3.91
CA LEU A 54 -3.50 -2.78 4.37
C LEU A 54 -3.66 -1.32 4.80
N ASN A 55 -4.73 -0.62 4.41
CA ASN A 55 -4.91 0.80 4.71
C ASN A 55 -5.00 1.09 6.22
N PRO A 56 -3.98 1.74 6.82
CA PRO A 56 -3.98 2.08 8.23
C PRO A 56 -4.58 3.46 8.53
N PHE A 57 -5.11 4.19 7.53
CA PHE A 57 -5.70 5.53 7.68
C PHE A 57 -7.18 5.51 8.04
N ASP A 58 -7.85 4.37 7.94
CA ASP A 58 -9.27 4.25 8.29
C ASP A 58 -9.49 4.73 9.73
N SER A 59 -10.40 5.68 9.96
CA SER A 59 -10.65 6.24 11.28
C SER A 59 -11.43 5.27 12.19
N SER A 60 -12.10 4.28 11.61
CA SER A 60 -12.96 3.33 12.32
C SER A 60 -12.21 2.13 12.92
N ILE A 61 -10.94 1.92 12.56
CA ILE A 61 -10.17 0.76 13.03
C ILE A 61 -9.54 1.01 14.41
N SER A 62 -9.48 -0.07 15.20
CA SER A 62 -8.85 -0.08 16.52
C SER A 62 -7.35 0.18 16.46
N ALA A 63 -6.73 0.55 17.59
CA ALA A 63 -5.29 0.73 17.68
C ALA A 63 -4.53 -0.56 17.36
N THR A 64 -5.04 -1.70 17.82
CA THR A 64 -4.47 -3.03 17.53
C THR A 64 -4.47 -3.29 16.03
N GLU A 65 -5.59 -3.04 15.35
CA GLU A 65 -5.71 -3.26 13.90
C GLU A 65 -4.85 -2.28 13.11
N ARG A 66 -4.84 -1.00 13.50
CA ARG A 66 -3.96 0.02 12.88
C ARG A 66 -2.49 -0.36 12.99
N ARG A 67 -2.06 -0.80 14.17
CA ARG A 67 -0.70 -1.30 14.39
C ARG A 67 -0.41 -2.52 13.54
N HIS A 68 -1.34 -3.48 13.49
CA HIS A 68 -1.19 -4.67 12.66
C HIS A 68 -0.96 -4.30 11.19
N ARG A 69 -1.79 -3.42 10.63
CA ARG A 69 -1.64 -2.91 9.25
C ARG A 69 -0.33 -2.17 9.03
N LEU A 70 0.07 -1.32 9.98
CA LEU A 70 1.37 -0.65 9.93
C LEU A 70 2.55 -1.65 9.93
N VAL A 71 2.51 -2.69 10.76
CA VAL A 71 3.55 -3.74 10.77
C VAL A 71 3.60 -4.49 9.45
N LEU A 72 2.43 -4.82 8.87
CA LEU A 72 2.37 -5.46 7.53
C LEU A 72 2.96 -4.56 6.45
N ALA A 73 2.58 -3.28 6.43
CA ALA A 73 3.12 -2.26 5.55
C ALA A 73 4.65 -2.15 5.65
N MET A 74 5.20 -2.12 6.87
CA MET A 74 6.64 -2.12 7.09
C MET A 74 7.31 -3.40 6.58
N GLY A 75 6.65 -4.55 6.68
CA GLY A 75 7.16 -5.81 6.13
C GLY A 75 7.22 -5.83 4.60
N ILE A 76 6.24 -5.24 3.92
CA ILE A 76 6.25 -5.11 2.45
C ILE A 76 7.38 -4.16 2.03
N ALA A 77 7.49 -3.00 2.69
CA ALA A 77 8.55 -2.02 2.44
C ALA A 77 9.97 -2.61 2.65
N ASP A 78 10.15 -3.44 3.68
CA ASP A 78 11.43 -4.12 3.95
C ASP A 78 11.83 -5.08 2.82
N LYS A 79 10.89 -5.91 2.34
CA LYS A 79 11.13 -6.83 1.22
C LYS A 79 11.53 -6.06 -0.03
N ARG A 80 10.82 -4.98 -0.33
CA ARG A 80 11.10 -4.12 -1.47
C ARG A 80 12.48 -3.47 -1.37
N LEU A 81 12.80 -2.94 -0.20
CA LEU A 81 14.10 -2.32 0.08
C LEU A 81 15.26 -3.32 -0.09
N LYS A 82 15.13 -4.53 0.48
CA LYS A 82 16.14 -5.60 0.34
C LYS A 82 16.33 -6.04 -1.09
N SER A 83 15.24 -6.32 -1.80
CA SER A 83 15.31 -6.68 -3.22
C SER A 83 15.98 -5.58 -4.05
N CYS A 84 15.78 -4.31 -3.69
CA CYS A 84 16.42 -3.19 -4.36
C CYS A 84 17.92 -3.13 -4.05
N ALA A 85 18.29 -3.27 -2.78
CA ALA A 85 19.69 -3.31 -2.36
C ALA A 85 20.48 -4.44 -3.03
N ASP A 86 19.88 -5.64 -3.10
CA ASP A 86 20.46 -6.79 -3.79
C ASP A 86 20.71 -6.49 -5.28
N SER A 87 19.80 -5.75 -5.94
CA SER A 87 19.95 -5.39 -7.37
C SER A 87 21.02 -4.33 -7.64
N HIS A 88 21.39 -3.56 -6.62
CA HIS A 88 22.38 -2.47 -6.70
C HIS A 88 23.69 -2.80 -5.98
N ASP A 89 23.85 -4.04 -5.48
CA ASP A 89 25.01 -4.51 -4.71
C ASP A 89 25.29 -3.63 -3.47
N VAL A 90 24.24 -3.18 -2.80
CA VAL A 90 24.32 -2.33 -1.60
C VAL A 90 24.13 -3.16 -0.34
N ASP A 91 25.13 -3.15 0.54
CA ASP A 91 25.00 -3.72 1.88
C ASP A 91 24.23 -2.78 2.81
N LEU A 92 23.01 -3.19 3.18
CA LEU A 92 22.09 -2.43 4.05
C LEU A 92 22.52 -2.35 5.51
N ASP A 93 23.46 -3.19 5.96
CA ASP A 93 23.95 -3.21 7.34
C ASP A 93 25.11 -2.24 7.57
N THR A 94 25.64 -1.65 6.50
CA THR A 94 26.66 -0.60 6.58
C THR A 94 26.05 0.80 6.51
N VAL A 95 26.69 1.79 7.14
CA VAL A 95 26.26 3.20 7.10
C VAL A 95 27.29 4.00 6.32
N ALA A 96 27.18 3.96 4.99
CA ALA A 96 28.08 4.63 4.05
C ALA A 96 27.43 5.84 3.34
N GLY A 97 26.20 6.22 3.72
CA GLY A 97 25.50 7.37 3.16
C GLY A 97 24.71 7.08 1.88
N ASP A 98 24.59 5.81 1.49
CA ASP A 98 23.74 5.40 0.38
C ASP A 98 22.24 5.66 0.69
N PRO A 99 21.43 6.11 -0.29
CA PRO A 99 20.00 6.33 -0.09
C PRO A 99 19.24 5.10 0.43
N LEU A 100 19.61 3.89 0.02
CA LEU A 100 19.00 2.63 0.47
C LEU A 100 19.36 2.32 1.92
N GLN A 101 20.61 2.56 2.32
CA GLN A 101 21.05 2.42 3.72
C GLN A 101 20.34 3.43 4.62
N LEU A 102 20.16 4.67 4.16
CA LEU A 102 19.38 5.68 4.88
C LEU A 102 17.93 5.24 5.05
N ALA A 103 17.29 4.73 3.98
CA ALA A 103 15.94 4.19 4.05
C ALA A 103 15.85 2.99 5.01
N HIS A 104 16.85 2.10 5.04
CA HIS A 104 16.90 0.97 5.98
C HIS A 104 16.99 1.43 7.43
N SER A 105 17.81 2.45 7.72
CA SER A 105 17.91 3.01 9.08
C SER A 105 16.59 3.64 9.55
N GLN A 106 15.91 4.37 8.65
CA GLN A 106 14.59 4.95 8.90
C GLN A 106 13.54 3.87 9.11
N TRP A 107 13.56 2.82 8.29
CA TRP A 107 12.71 1.66 8.44
C TRP A 107 12.87 1.01 9.81
N ALA A 108 14.12 0.73 10.22
CA ALA A 108 14.41 0.09 11.50
C ALA A 108 13.94 0.93 12.70
N TYR A 109 14.10 2.25 12.61
CA TYR A 109 13.60 3.19 13.62
C TYR A 109 12.07 3.15 13.72
N LEU A 110 11.36 3.34 12.60
CA LEU A 110 9.90 3.38 12.57
C LEU A 110 9.28 2.03 12.97
N ASN A 111 9.85 0.92 12.50
CA ASN A 111 9.35 -0.42 12.81
C ASN A 111 9.43 -0.72 14.32
N ARG A 112 10.51 -0.29 14.99
CA ARG A 112 10.61 -0.39 16.46
C ARG A 112 9.55 0.45 17.18
N GLN A 113 9.34 1.69 16.73
CA GLN A 113 8.31 2.56 17.33
C GLN A 113 6.91 1.97 17.19
N ILE A 114 6.54 1.52 15.98
CA ILE A 114 5.23 0.92 15.71
C ILE A 114 5.00 -0.30 16.60
N ARG A 115 5.99 -1.19 16.69
CA ARG A 115 5.89 -2.42 17.52
C ARG A 115 5.74 -2.10 19.01
N GLY A 116 6.41 -1.06 19.49
CA GLY A 116 6.33 -0.59 20.87
C GLY A 116 5.09 0.24 21.21
N THR A 117 4.29 0.63 20.22
CA THR A 117 3.15 1.54 20.42
C THR A 117 1.83 0.76 20.39
N TYR A 118 0.96 0.99 21.37
CA TYR A 118 -0.32 0.27 21.51
C TYR A 118 -1.56 1.19 21.43
N ASN A 119 -1.38 2.50 21.49
CA ASN A 119 -2.46 3.47 21.55
C ASN A 119 -2.60 4.24 20.23
N ASN A 120 -3.84 4.49 19.80
CA ASN A 120 -4.11 5.18 18.53
C ASN A 120 -3.51 6.59 18.46
N SER A 121 -3.55 7.35 19.57
CA SER A 121 -3.00 8.72 19.63
C SER A 121 -1.50 8.78 19.31
N ALA A 122 -0.76 7.73 19.60
CA ALA A 122 0.67 7.63 19.30
C ALA A 122 0.95 6.94 17.95
N LEU A 123 0.04 6.11 17.43
CA LEU A 123 0.16 5.48 16.11
C LEU A 123 -0.17 6.44 14.97
N VAL A 124 -1.17 7.32 15.13
CA VAL A 124 -1.60 8.24 14.08
C VAL A 124 -0.45 9.16 13.59
N PRO A 125 0.38 9.76 14.48
CA PRO A 125 1.55 10.53 14.05
C PRO A 125 2.59 9.73 13.25
N LEU A 126 2.63 8.40 13.38
CA LEU A 126 3.55 7.53 12.65
C LEU A 126 3.09 7.25 11.21
N LEU A 127 1.82 7.52 10.88
CA LEU A 127 1.27 7.27 9.54
C LEU A 127 2.01 8.08 8.45
N ALA A 128 2.28 9.36 8.70
CA ALA A 128 2.96 10.21 7.72
C ALA A 128 4.44 9.86 7.52
N PRO A 129 5.25 9.60 8.56
CA PRO A 129 6.61 9.08 8.40
C PRO A 129 6.66 7.75 7.65
N VAL A 130 5.73 6.82 7.92
CA VAL A 130 5.63 5.55 7.18
C VAL A 130 5.30 5.80 5.70
N ALA A 131 4.35 6.71 5.42
CA ALA A 131 4.01 7.10 4.05
C ALA A 131 5.23 7.66 3.28
N SER A 132 6.00 8.52 3.94
CA SER A 132 7.21 9.13 3.38
C SER A 132 8.28 8.07 3.10
N LEU A 133 8.47 7.10 4.00
CA LEU A 133 9.42 6.00 3.80
C LEU A 133 9.00 5.10 2.63
N VAL A 134 7.74 4.67 2.59
CA VAL A 134 7.24 3.81 1.51
C VAL A 134 7.42 4.48 0.15
N THR A 135 7.09 5.77 0.04
CA THR A 135 7.26 6.51 -1.21
C THR A 135 8.72 6.80 -1.55
N SER A 136 9.61 6.99 -0.56
CA SER A 136 11.03 7.21 -0.80
C SER A 136 11.73 5.97 -1.35
N ILE A 137 11.40 4.78 -0.84
CA ILE A 137 11.90 3.49 -1.35
C ILE A 137 11.52 3.31 -2.83
N GLU A 138 10.33 3.76 -3.24
CA GLU A 138 9.89 3.63 -4.65
C GLU A 138 10.47 4.72 -5.57
N GLN A 139 10.53 5.98 -5.12
CA GLN A 139 10.89 7.12 -5.98
C GLN A 139 12.40 7.35 -6.09
N LYS A 140 13.17 7.12 -5.01
CA LYS A 140 14.56 7.59 -4.91
C LYS A 140 15.59 6.52 -5.18
N SER A 141 15.16 5.27 -5.34
CA SER A 141 16.06 4.12 -5.24
C SER A 141 16.25 3.36 -6.54
N GLY A 142 15.57 3.77 -7.63
CA GLY A 142 15.74 3.13 -8.94
C GLY A 142 15.43 1.62 -8.92
N CYS A 143 14.53 1.16 -8.05
CA CYS A 143 14.24 -0.26 -7.78
C CYS A 143 13.44 -0.97 -8.89
N GLY A 144 13.39 -0.42 -10.10
CA GLY A 144 12.53 -0.92 -11.18
C GLY A 144 11.03 -0.75 -10.91
N ALA A 145 10.21 -1.34 -11.77
CA ALA A 145 8.76 -1.19 -11.68
C ALA A 145 8.18 -1.78 -10.37
N PRO A 146 7.20 -1.12 -9.72
CA PRO A 146 6.59 -1.61 -8.49
C PRO A 146 5.74 -2.86 -8.74
N THR A 147 5.81 -3.83 -7.83
CA THR A 147 4.95 -5.02 -7.84
C THR A 147 3.48 -4.64 -7.56
N ALA A 148 2.55 -5.58 -7.69
CA ALA A 148 1.14 -5.32 -7.36
C ALA A 148 0.93 -4.91 -5.88
N GLU A 149 1.71 -5.48 -4.96
CA GLU A 149 1.68 -5.12 -3.53
C GLU A 149 2.26 -3.71 -3.31
N ASP A 150 3.36 -3.38 -3.97
CA ASP A 150 3.96 -2.04 -3.92
C ASP A 150 3.02 -0.98 -4.50
N GLN A 151 2.29 -1.31 -5.57
CA GLN A 151 1.25 -0.45 -6.14
C GLN A 151 0.11 -0.22 -5.16
N ALA A 152 -0.35 -1.26 -4.44
CA ALA A 152 -1.36 -1.11 -3.39
C ALA A 152 -0.87 -0.16 -2.29
N MET A 153 0.38 -0.36 -1.84
CA MET A 153 1.04 0.47 -0.83
C MET A 153 1.14 1.93 -1.30
N LEU A 154 1.67 2.19 -2.49
CA LEU A 154 1.74 3.53 -3.05
C LEU A 154 0.38 4.21 -3.09
N ARG A 155 -0.69 3.49 -3.48
CA ARG A 155 -2.05 4.05 -3.50
C ARG A 155 -2.56 4.41 -2.11
N ILE A 156 -2.31 3.58 -1.10
CA ILE A 156 -2.66 3.86 0.30
C ILE A 156 -1.94 5.13 0.78
N TYR A 157 -0.64 5.22 0.53
CA TYR A 157 0.23 6.21 1.17
C TYR A 157 0.37 7.52 0.38
N GLN A 158 0.09 7.52 -0.94
CA GLN A 158 -0.05 8.75 -1.74
C GLN A 158 -1.44 9.39 -1.56
N GLY A 159 -2.51 8.58 -1.46
CA GLY A 159 -3.89 9.07 -1.27
C GLY A 159 -4.29 9.32 0.18
N GLY A 160 -3.50 8.86 1.15
CA GLY A 160 -3.76 9.03 2.59
C GLY A 160 -3.80 10.48 3.07
N GLY A 161 -3.23 11.42 2.29
CA GLY A 161 -3.37 12.86 2.52
C GLY A 161 -4.66 13.49 1.97
N GLU A 162 -5.34 12.83 1.02
CA GLU A 162 -6.58 13.33 0.42
C GLU A 162 -7.85 12.85 1.14
N LEU A 163 -7.74 11.77 1.93
CA LEU A 163 -8.83 11.28 2.80
C LEU A 163 -9.04 12.15 4.06
N GLN A 164 -8.35 13.29 4.17
CA GLN A 164 -8.47 14.28 5.25
C GLN A 164 -9.06 15.62 4.80
N ARG A 165 -9.65 15.73 3.59
CA ARG A 165 -10.48 16.87 3.22
C ARG A 165 -11.96 16.60 3.45
#